data_AF-A0A1G2Q6L7-F1
#
_entry.id   AF-A0A1G2Q6L7-F1
#
_cell.length_a   1.000
_cell.length_b   1.000
_cell.length_c   1.000
_cell.angle_alpha   90.00
_cell.angle_beta   90.00
_cell.angle_gamma   90.00
#
_symmetry.space_group_name_H-M   'P 1'
#
loop_
_entity.id
_entity.type
_entity.pdbx_description
1 polymer ?
#
loop_
_entity_poly.entity_id
_entity_poly.type
_entity_poly.pdbx_seq_one_letter_code
_entity_poly.pdbx_strand_id
1 'polypeptide(L)'
;MRIYTQEVFIPKNELKLGGLEELQKYYESKMQAELPQPHRVLRFVVTKTDDTGYYCELDLIMQDTGEPTSPYLQADNIFTHNLRTAENTGKFTAVLIIPTGIGCEIGGHCGDGNVVARLMAATCDRLITHPNVVNASDVNEMTENALYVEGSILTRFMMGKIGLQPVRQNRMLMLMDKNDDKFFNDEVINAVSTARVTLGIDCEVYEMENITDTESKYSKSGRAVGEVKQAQKLFDVAAGFRDRYDVFAMSTIINMPHELHEKYYQEENIVNPFGGIEAMLTHSLAEIFRMPAAHSPMMPNRDEDNIETGIIDPRKAPESASVTYLHCILKGLHRAPRIVPPNKGITLDDVSCLVIPDGCVGLPTLSALANDITVIAVRENKNNMKNSLADLPFKPGKLFIVDNYLEAAGLMRAMQAGVHPSSVRRPIDFTKVVK
;
A
#
# COMPACT_ATOMS: atom_id res chain seq x y z
N MET A 1 -0.34 -22.62 -7.38
CA MET A 1 -0.62 -21.17 -7.52
C MET A 1 0.64 -20.36 -7.36
N ARG A 2 0.76 -19.28 -8.12
CA ARG A 2 1.82 -18.28 -7.99
C ARG A 2 1.29 -16.85 -8.01
N ILE A 3 2.01 -15.94 -7.37
CA ILE A 3 1.80 -14.50 -7.40
C ILE A 3 3.00 -13.86 -8.10
N TYR A 4 2.80 -12.99 -9.08
CA TYR A 4 3.91 -12.34 -9.78
C TYR A 4 3.46 -11.02 -10.45
N THR A 5 4.43 -10.20 -10.86
CA THR A 5 4.15 -8.98 -11.64
C THR A 5 4.23 -9.23 -13.14
N GLN A 6 3.18 -8.83 -13.86
CA GLN A 6 3.11 -8.79 -15.31
C GLN A 6 3.25 -7.35 -15.82
N GLU A 7 4.25 -7.11 -16.67
CA GLU A 7 4.38 -5.84 -17.41
C GLU A 7 3.47 -5.85 -18.64
N VAL A 8 2.75 -4.76 -18.88
CA VAL A 8 1.81 -4.58 -20.00
C VAL A 8 2.01 -3.20 -20.61
N PHE A 9 2.00 -3.11 -21.93
CA PHE A 9 1.98 -1.83 -22.63
C PHE A 9 0.59 -1.59 -23.22
N ILE A 10 0.00 -0.42 -22.96
CA ILE A 10 -1.31 -0.03 -23.47
C ILE A 10 -1.14 1.15 -24.44
N PRO A 11 -1.40 0.97 -25.73
CA PRO A 11 -1.30 2.06 -26.71
C PRO A 11 -2.32 3.19 -26.46
N LYS A 12 -1.89 4.46 -26.61
CA LYS A 12 -2.76 5.66 -26.41
C LYS A 12 -3.94 5.75 -27.38
N ASN A 13 -3.83 5.12 -28.55
CA ASN A 13 -4.93 5.04 -29.52
C ASN A 13 -5.99 4.00 -29.12
N GLU A 14 -5.67 3.07 -28.21
CA GLU A 14 -6.60 2.05 -27.72
C GLU A 14 -7.24 2.42 -26.39
N LEU A 15 -6.51 3.13 -25.53
CA LEU A 15 -7.01 3.67 -24.27
C LEU A 15 -6.67 5.15 -24.19
N LYS A 16 -7.65 6.01 -23.92
CA LYS A 16 -7.39 7.37 -23.44
C LYS A 16 -7.63 7.35 -21.94
N LEU A 17 -6.56 7.36 -21.15
CA LEU A 17 -6.64 7.28 -19.70
C LEU A 17 -7.20 8.59 -19.12
N GLY A 18 -8.53 8.70 -19.09
CA GLY A 18 -9.27 9.86 -18.58
C GLY A 18 -10.05 9.57 -17.29
N GLY A 19 -10.07 8.31 -16.84
CA GLY A 19 -10.84 7.86 -15.69
C GLY A 19 -10.82 6.34 -15.54
N LEU A 20 -11.65 5.83 -14.63
CA LEU A 20 -11.75 4.40 -14.34
C LEU A 20 -12.64 3.65 -15.35
N GLU A 21 -13.63 4.31 -15.96
CA GLU A 21 -14.59 3.67 -16.86
C GLU A 21 -13.92 3.13 -18.13
N GLU A 22 -13.05 3.92 -18.76
CA GLU A 22 -12.32 3.52 -19.96
C GLU A 22 -11.32 2.40 -19.65
N LEU A 23 -10.64 2.48 -18.49
CA LEU A 23 -9.70 1.45 -18.05
C LEU A 23 -10.43 0.12 -17.78
N GLN A 24 -11.59 0.16 -17.13
CA GLN A 24 -12.41 -1.02 -16.89
C GLN A 24 -12.86 -1.65 -18.21
N LYS A 25 -13.40 -0.86 -19.15
CA LYS A 25 -13.81 -1.35 -20.48
C LYS A 25 -12.65 -1.95 -21.25
N TYR A 26 -11.47 -1.32 -21.21
CA TYR A 26 -10.28 -1.85 -21.87
C TYR A 26 -9.83 -3.18 -21.25
N TYR A 27 -9.89 -3.29 -19.92
CA TYR A 27 -9.58 -4.53 -19.23
C TYR A 27 -10.53 -5.66 -19.67
N GLU A 28 -11.83 -5.44 -19.61
CA GLU A 28 -12.87 -6.44 -19.92
C GLU A 28 -12.87 -6.86 -21.40
N SER A 29 -12.58 -5.94 -22.31
CA SER A 29 -12.63 -6.21 -23.75
C SER A 29 -11.35 -6.76 -24.35
N LYS A 30 -10.18 -6.44 -23.77
CA LYS A 30 -8.88 -6.76 -24.38
C LYS A 30 -7.88 -7.34 -23.38
N MET A 31 -7.52 -6.58 -22.34
CA MET A 31 -6.41 -6.96 -21.46
C MET A 31 -6.65 -8.31 -20.78
N GLN A 32 -7.89 -8.60 -20.35
CA GLN A 32 -8.21 -9.85 -19.67
C GLN A 32 -7.87 -11.08 -20.52
N ALA A 33 -8.12 -11.04 -21.83
CA ALA A 33 -7.84 -12.17 -22.72
C ALA A 33 -6.34 -12.38 -22.99
N GLU A 34 -5.53 -11.35 -22.79
CA GLU A 34 -4.07 -11.38 -22.96
C GLU A 34 -3.34 -11.84 -21.69
N LEU A 35 -4.01 -11.81 -20.53
CA LEU A 35 -3.47 -12.28 -19.27
C LEU A 35 -3.64 -13.81 -19.13
N PRO A 36 -2.72 -14.50 -18.41
CA PRO A 36 -2.85 -15.93 -18.16
C PRO A 36 -4.16 -16.27 -17.46
N GLN A 37 -4.87 -17.31 -17.90
CA GLN A 37 -6.15 -17.71 -17.32
C GLN A 37 -6.05 -19.08 -16.61
N PRO A 38 -6.74 -19.28 -15.47
CA PRO A 38 -7.47 -18.28 -14.68
C PRO A 38 -6.52 -17.41 -13.83
N HIS A 39 -6.85 -16.11 -13.69
CA HIS A 39 -6.11 -15.17 -12.82
C HIS A 39 -7.00 -14.30 -11.94
N ARG A 40 -6.39 -13.71 -10.92
CA ARG A 40 -6.92 -12.59 -10.14
C ARG A 40 -5.90 -11.45 -10.15
N VAL A 41 -6.33 -10.24 -10.48
CA VAL A 41 -5.48 -9.04 -10.40
C VAL A 41 -5.51 -8.49 -8.98
N LEU A 42 -4.35 -8.14 -8.41
CA LEU A 42 -4.19 -7.59 -7.06
C LEU A 42 -3.88 -6.09 -7.07
N ARG A 43 -3.10 -5.64 -8.05
CA ARG A 43 -2.62 -4.27 -8.17
C ARG A 43 -2.53 -3.87 -9.63
N PHE A 44 -2.77 -2.60 -9.91
CA PHE A 44 -2.54 -1.96 -11.21
C PHE A 44 -1.89 -0.60 -10.99
N VAL A 45 -0.86 -0.31 -11.79
CA VAL A 45 -0.13 0.96 -11.75
C VAL A 45 0.43 1.28 -13.13
N VAL A 46 0.43 2.57 -13.47
CA VAL A 46 1.09 3.11 -14.66
C VAL A 46 2.45 3.64 -14.24
N THR A 47 3.53 3.00 -14.67
CA THR A 47 4.90 3.34 -14.28
C THR A 47 5.52 4.42 -15.16
N LYS A 48 5.07 4.52 -16.41
CA LYS A 48 5.49 5.57 -17.36
C LYS A 48 4.37 5.87 -18.33
N THR A 49 4.22 7.14 -18.69
CA THR A 49 3.39 7.59 -19.81
C THR A 49 4.28 8.34 -20.79
N ASP A 50 4.14 8.06 -22.09
CA ASP A 50 4.77 8.84 -23.15
C ASP A 50 3.82 9.02 -24.33
N ASP A 51 4.30 9.58 -25.44
CA ASP A 51 3.48 9.87 -26.63
C ASP A 51 2.84 8.63 -27.27
N THR A 52 3.40 7.43 -27.02
CA THR A 52 2.94 6.18 -27.62
C THR A 52 1.87 5.48 -26.79
N GLY A 53 1.95 5.57 -25.46
CA GLY A 53 1.11 4.75 -24.60
C GLY A 53 1.42 4.85 -23.11
N TYR A 54 0.90 3.86 -22.40
CA TYR A 54 1.04 3.66 -20.96
C TYR A 54 1.80 2.37 -20.71
N TYR A 55 2.86 2.45 -19.91
CA TYR A 55 3.59 1.30 -19.41
C TYR A 55 3.00 0.95 -18.05
N CYS A 56 2.39 -0.23 -17.97
CA CYS A 56 1.63 -0.67 -16.83
C CYS A 56 2.26 -1.92 -16.22
N GLU A 57 2.05 -2.09 -14.92
CA GLU A 57 2.40 -3.30 -14.20
C GLU A 57 1.19 -3.78 -13.39
N LEU A 58 0.95 -5.09 -13.44
CA LEU A 58 -0.12 -5.76 -12.71
C LEU A 58 0.46 -6.86 -11.84
N ASP A 59 0.08 -6.89 -10.56
CA ASP A 59 0.35 -8.08 -9.74
C ASP A 59 -0.83 -9.04 -9.89
N LEU A 60 -0.53 -10.31 -10.12
CA LEU A 60 -1.52 -11.33 -10.45
C LEU A 60 -1.34 -12.56 -9.56
N ILE A 61 -2.44 -13.11 -9.05
CA ILE A 61 -2.51 -14.51 -8.62
C ILE A 61 -2.93 -15.34 -9.82
N MET A 62 -2.23 -16.44 -10.10
CA MET A 62 -2.65 -17.39 -11.13
C MET A 62 -2.47 -18.84 -10.69
N GLN A 63 -3.24 -19.73 -11.32
CA GLN A 63 -3.05 -21.18 -11.18
C GLN A 63 -1.85 -21.62 -12.02
N ASP A 64 -1.11 -22.62 -11.54
CA ASP A 64 -0.09 -23.28 -12.34
C ASP A 64 -0.76 -24.20 -13.38
N THR A 65 -0.14 -24.34 -14.55
CA THR A 65 -0.70 -25.11 -15.67
C THR A 65 -0.95 -26.56 -15.28
N GLY A 66 -2.17 -27.06 -15.51
CA GLY A 66 -2.53 -28.46 -15.27
C GLY A 66 -3.13 -28.75 -13.88
N GLU A 67 -3.21 -27.76 -12.98
CA GLU A 67 -3.92 -27.91 -11.71
C GLU A 67 -5.40 -27.50 -11.83
N PRO A 68 -6.31 -28.06 -10.99
CA PRO A 68 -7.70 -27.63 -10.92
C PRO A 68 -7.82 -26.14 -10.55
N THR A 69 -8.81 -25.45 -11.12
CA THR A 69 -9.09 -24.05 -10.78
C THR A 69 -9.45 -23.92 -9.30
N SER A 70 -8.61 -23.22 -8.53
CA SER A 70 -8.86 -22.94 -7.12
C SER A 70 -10.01 -21.93 -6.93
N PRO A 71 -10.80 -22.07 -5.84
CA PRO A 71 -11.84 -21.10 -5.49
C PRO A 71 -11.29 -19.68 -5.22
N TYR A 72 -10.00 -19.55 -4.87
CA TYR A 72 -9.40 -18.25 -4.57
C TYR A 72 -9.22 -17.35 -5.80
N LEU A 73 -9.40 -17.86 -7.02
CA LEU A 73 -9.32 -17.07 -8.25
C LEU A 73 -10.65 -16.43 -8.66
N GLN A 74 -11.77 -16.84 -8.07
CA GLN A 74 -13.06 -16.24 -8.37
C GLN A 74 -13.21 -14.92 -7.60
N ALA A 75 -13.22 -13.78 -8.30
CA ALA A 75 -13.51 -12.48 -7.72
C ALA A 75 -13.99 -11.46 -8.75
N ASP A 76 -14.61 -10.39 -8.22
CA ASP A 76 -14.81 -9.15 -8.93
C ASP A 76 -13.46 -8.57 -9.38
N ASN A 77 -13.41 -8.05 -10.60
CA ASN A 77 -12.21 -7.39 -11.09
C ASN A 77 -11.91 -6.12 -10.24
N ILE A 78 -10.63 -5.78 -10.06
CA ILE A 78 -10.21 -4.61 -9.26
C ILE A 78 -10.51 -3.26 -9.95
N PHE A 79 -10.92 -3.29 -11.22
CA PHE A 79 -11.24 -2.11 -12.03
C PHE A 79 -12.70 -1.64 -11.88
N THR A 80 -13.58 -2.50 -11.36
CA THR A 80 -14.93 -2.12 -10.94
C THR A 80 -14.88 -1.04 -9.86
N HIS A 81 -15.77 -0.07 -9.95
CA HIS A 81 -15.79 1.07 -9.03
C HIS A 81 -17.20 1.59 -8.83
N ASN A 82 -17.41 2.30 -7.72
CA ASN A 82 -18.60 3.09 -7.46
C ASN A 82 -18.22 4.56 -7.40
N LEU A 83 -19.04 5.41 -8.03
CA LEU A 83 -18.88 6.85 -7.93
C LEU A 83 -19.49 7.36 -6.62
N ARG A 84 -18.81 8.33 -6.00
CA ARG A 84 -19.31 9.05 -4.84
C ARG A 84 -20.56 9.83 -5.21
N THR A 85 -21.54 9.86 -4.31
CA THR A 85 -22.84 10.50 -4.58
C THR A 85 -22.94 11.88 -3.92
N ALA A 86 -22.14 12.12 -2.89
CA ALA A 86 -22.09 13.37 -2.16
C ALA A 86 -20.69 13.58 -1.55
N GLU A 87 -20.51 14.70 -0.83
CA GLU A 87 -19.37 14.92 0.07
C GLU A 87 -19.88 15.06 1.49
N ASN A 88 -19.35 14.27 2.41
CA ASN A 88 -19.58 14.43 3.84
C ASN A 88 -18.54 15.41 4.41
N THR A 89 -18.96 16.64 4.66
CA THR A 89 -18.06 17.72 5.11
C THR A 89 -17.93 17.82 6.64
N GLY A 90 -18.54 16.90 7.40
CA GLY A 90 -18.54 16.94 8.87
C GLY A 90 -17.18 16.66 9.51
N LYS A 91 -16.26 16.01 8.78
CA LYS A 91 -14.86 15.80 9.18
C LYS A 91 -13.97 15.95 7.95
N PHE A 92 -12.81 16.56 8.13
CA PHE A 92 -11.78 16.58 7.11
C PHE A 92 -11.00 15.26 7.15
N THR A 93 -11.30 14.34 6.24
CA THR A 93 -10.61 13.05 6.13
C THR A 93 -9.61 13.10 4.98
N ALA A 94 -8.33 12.93 5.31
CA ALA A 94 -7.25 12.87 4.34
C ALA A 94 -6.80 11.43 4.12
N VAL A 95 -6.47 11.08 2.88
CA VAL A 95 -5.81 9.82 2.54
C VAL A 95 -4.37 10.12 2.17
N LEU A 96 -3.41 9.46 2.81
CA LEU A 96 -1.98 9.55 2.47
C LEU A 96 -1.51 8.22 1.91
N ILE A 97 -0.99 8.25 0.68
CA ILE A 97 -0.37 7.08 0.04
C ILE A 97 1.07 7.44 -0.31
N ILE A 98 2.02 6.65 0.18
CA ILE A 98 3.41 6.64 -0.29
C ILE A 98 3.68 5.21 -0.76
N PRO A 99 3.60 4.94 -2.08
CA PRO A 99 3.65 3.57 -2.59
C PRO A 99 4.95 2.86 -2.23
N THR A 100 4.85 1.57 -1.87
CA THR A 100 6.02 0.75 -1.60
C THR A 100 6.74 0.36 -2.90
N GLY A 101 8.06 0.16 -2.81
CA GLY A 101 8.85 -0.41 -3.90
C GLY A 101 8.98 0.46 -5.14
N ILE A 102 8.70 1.78 -5.07
CA ILE A 102 8.89 2.71 -6.19
C ILE A 102 10.07 3.69 -6.00
N GLY A 103 10.85 3.51 -4.93
CA GLY A 103 12.01 4.37 -4.62
C GLY A 103 11.62 5.78 -4.21
N CYS A 104 10.58 5.94 -3.38
CA CYS A 104 10.23 7.24 -2.81
C CYS A 104 11.37 7.77 -1.93
N GLU A 105 11.74 9.03 -2.11
CA GLU A 105 12.74 9.72 -1.27
C GLU A 105 12.31 9.81 0.21
N ILE A 106 11.00 9.93 0.44
CA ILE A 106 10.38 9.95 1.77
C ILE A 106 9.33 8.83 1.84
N GLY A 107 9.47 7.92 2.79
CA GLY A 107 8.59 6.75 2.97
C GLY A 107 8.87 5.61 1.98
N GLY A 108 10.00 5.65 1.28
CA GLY A 108 10.47 4.55 0.43
C GLY A 108 11.46 3.60 1.11
N HIS A 109 11.92 3.95 2.31
CA HIS A 109 12.75 3.13 3.19
C HIS A 109 11.96 2.74 4.45
N CYS A 110 12.66 2.24 5.48
CA CYS A 110 12.01 1.81 6.71
C CYS A 110 11.81 2.98 7.69
N GLY A 111 10.57 3.46 7.75
CA GLY A 111 10.08 4.31 8.83
C GLY A 111 10.18 5.81 8.62
N ASP A 112 10.83 6.27 7.56
CA ASP A 112 10.94 7.69 7.19
C ASP A 112 9.59 8.32 6.77
N GLY A 113 8.57 7.51 6.47
CA GLY A 113 7.18 7.95 6.25
C GLY A 113 6.42 8.36 7.53
N ASN A 114 6.84 7.90 8.72
CA ASN A 114 6.09 8.11 9.97
C ASN A 114 5.92 9.59 10.33
N VAL A 115 6.97 10.39 10.15
CA VAL A 115 6.95 11.82 10.48
C VAL A 115 6.01 12.61 9.56
N VAL A 116 5.94 12.21 8.28
CA VAL A 116 4.96 12.77 7.32
C VAL A 116 3.55 12.38 7.73
N ALA A 117 3.31 11.11 8.05
CA ALA A 117 2.00 10.66 8.52
C ALA A 117 1.55 11.42 9.77
N ARG A 118 2.45 11.62 10.74
CA ARG A 118 2.17 12.40 11.95
C ARG A 118 1.83 13.86 11.63
N LEU A 119 2.55 14.50 10.70
CA LEU A 119 2.25 15.85 10.24
C LEU A 119 0.87 15.92 9.57
N MET A 120 0.58 15.01 8.62
CA MET A 120 -0.70 14.96 7.92
C MET A 120 -1.86 14.67 8.87
N ALA A 121 -1.67 13.75 9.83
CA ALA A 121 -2.66 13.45 10.85
C ALA A 121 -2.92 14.67 11.76
N ALA A 122 -1.89 15.44 12.07
CA ALA A 122 -2.02 16.69 12.81
C ALA A 122 -2.69 17.81 11.98
N THR A 123 -2.95 17.63 10.68
CA THR A 123 -3.63 18.62 9.81
C THR A 123 -5.04 18.25 9.39
N CYS A 124 -5.56 17.10 9.83
CA CYS A 124 -6.90 16.63 9.48
C CYS A 124 -7.64 16.07 10.71
N ASP A 125 -8.95 15.87 10.58
CA ASP A 125 -9.74 15.20 11.64
C ASP A 125 -9.52 13.69 11.65
N ARG A 126 -9.17 13.13 10.48
CA ARG A 126 -8.87 11.72 10.30
C ARG A 126 -7.86 11.52 9.17
N LEU A 127 -6.82 10.74 9.45
CA LEU A 127 -5.89 10.27 8.42
C LEU A 127 -6.20 8.82 8.08
N ILE A 128 -6.28 8.48 6.80
CA ILE A 128 -6.28 7.11 6.30
C ILE A 128 -4.95 6.89 5.61
N THR A 129 -4.19 5.89 6.03
CA THR A 129 -2.91 5.56 5.41
C THR A 129 -2.66 4.05 5.46
N HIS A 130 -1.53 3.60 4.94
CA HIS A 130 -1.25 2.19 4.74
C HIS A 130 0.08 1.75 5.38
N PRO A 131 0.27 0.44 5.60
CA PRO A 131 1.43 -0.13 6.30
C PRO A 131 2.78 0.51 5.94
N ASN A 132 3.11 0.59 4.65
CA ASN A 132 4.40 1.13 4.17
C ASN A 132 4.72 2.55 4.67
N VAL A 133 3.71 3.37 4.99
CA VAL A 133 3.93 4.74 5.46
C VAL A 133 4.32 4.76 6.94
N VAL A 134 3.71 3.90 7.75
CA VAL A 134 3.79 3.96 9.22
C VAL A 134 4.53 2.79 9.85
N ASN A 135 4.87 1.77 9.06
CA ASN A 135 5.73 0.67 9.51
C ASN A 135 7.19 1.10 9.48
N ALA A 136 7.87 0.89 10.60
CA ALA A 136 9.29 1.18 10.78
C ALA A 136 9.93 0.07 11.62
N SER A 137 9.89 -1.17 11.14
CA SER A 137 10.39 -2.33 11.89
C SER A 137 9.70 -2.46 13.26
N ASP A 138 10.41 -2.32 14.37
CA ASP A 138 9.76 -2.36 15.70
C ASP A 138 9.08 -1.03 16.10
N VAL A 139 9.06 -0.03 15.22
CA VAL A 139 8.50 1.31 15.49
C VAL A 139 7.27 1.59 14.61
N ASN A 140 6.27 2.23 15.19
CA ASN A 140 5.11 2.77 14.48
C ASN A 140 4.57 3.95 15.28
N GLU A 141 4.60 5.15 14.73
CA GLU A 141 4.23 6.41 15.39
C GLU A 141 2.86 6.93 14.95
N MET A 142 1.99 6.02 14.49
CA MET A 142 0.63 6.34 14.11
C MET A 142 -0.14 6.99 15.26
N THR A 143 -0.79 8.11 14.97
CA THR A 143 -1.61 8.88 15.92
C THR A 143 -3.01 8.28 16.09
N GLU A 144 -3.72 8.68 17.14
CA GLU A 144 -5.06 8.12 17.45
C GLU A 144 -6.12 8.39 16.37
N ASN A 145 -5.98 9.46 15.59
CA ASN A 145 -6.89 9.81 14.51
C ASN A 145 -6.52 9.17 13.15
N ALA A 146 -5.49 8.33 13.11
CA ALA A 146 -5.06 7.63 11.90
C ALA A 146 -5.63 6.20 11.83
N LEU A 147 -6.00 5.78 10.62
CA LEU A 147 -6.47 4.43 10.32
C LEU A 147 -5.41 3.67 9.52
N TYR A 148 -5.06 2.49 10.01
CA TYR A 148 -4.10 1.56 9.40
C TYR A 148 -4.80 0.68 8.36
N VAL A 149 -4.69 1.01 7.08
CA VAL A 149 -5.44 0.35 6.00
C VAL A 149 -4.47 -0.28 5.00
N GLU A 150 -4.46 -1.61 4.95
CA GLU A 150 -3.70 -2.41 3.98
C GLU A 150 -3.93 -1.88 2.53
N GLY A 151 -2.90 -1.89 1.69
CA GLY A 151 -2.91 -1.20 0.39
C GLY A 151 -3.99 -1.65 -0.60
N SER A 152 -4.33 -2.94 -0.66
CA SER A 152 -5.46 -3.42 -1.49
C SER A 152 -6.81 -2.97 -0.92
N ILE A 153 -6.96 -2.97 0.41
CA ILE A 153 -8.14 -2.45 1.11
C ILE A 153 -8.28 -0.95 0.84
N LEU A 154 -7.19 -0.19 0.94
CA LEU A 154 -7.18 1.25 0.66
C LEU A 154 -7.60 1.50 -0.78
N THR A 155 -7.09 0.71 -1.72
CA THR A 155 -7.49 0.78 -3.13
C THR A 155 -8.99 0.52 -3.29
N ARG A 156 -9.53 -0.58 -2.75
CA ARG A 156 -10.97 -0.88 -2.82
C ARG A 156 -11.84 0.18 -2.14
N PHE A 157 -11.37 0.76 -1.04
CA PHE A 157 -12.03 1.87 -0.36
C PHE A 157 -12.09 3.12 -1.26
N MET A 158 -10.94 3.50 -1.85
CA MET A 158 -10.88 4.63 -2.78
C MET A 158 -11.71 4.38 -4.04
N MET A 159 -11.83 3.12 -4.49
CA MET A 159 -12.70 2.70 -5.61
C MET A 159 -14.19 2.63 -5.23
N GLY A 160 -14.56 2.99 -3.99
CA GLY A 160 -15.95 2.99 -3.52
C GLY A 160 -16.56 1.59 -3.35
N LYS A 161 -15.74 0.52 -3.34
CA LYS A 161 -16.22 -0.88 -3.26
C LYS A 161 -16.52 -1.33 -1.84
N ILE A 162 -15.89 -0.71 -0.84
CA ILE A 162 -16.00 -1.07 0.57
C ILE A 162 -16.04 0.19 1.44
N GLY A 163 -16.59 0.04 2.63
CA GLY A 163 -16.44 0.99 3.72
C GLY A 163 -15.46 0.49 4.77
N LEU A 164 -15.01 1.40 5.64
CA LEU A 164 -14.08 1.12 6.73
C LEU A 164 -14.75 1.36 8.08
N GLN A 165 -14.80 0.34 8.93
CA GLN A 165 -15.33 0.45 10.29
C GLN A 165 -14.18 0.47 11.31
N PRO A 166 -13.88 1.61 11.94
CA PRO A 166 -12.94 1.65 13.05
C PRO A 166 -13.34 0.69 14.17
N VAL A 167 -12.34 0.08 14.80
CA VAL A 167 -12.48 -0.90 15.88
C VAL A 167 -11.70 -0.44 17.11
N ARG A 168 -12.04 -0.98 18.28
CA ARG A 168 -11.25 -0.77 19.50
C ARG A 168 -10.08 -1.75 19.59
N GLN A 169 -10.27 -2.96 19.08
CA GLN A 169 -9.33 -4.07 19.13
C GLN A 169 -9.73 -5.11 18.08
N ASN A 170 -8.73 -5.74 17.45
CA ASN A 170 -8.87 -6.93 16.62
C ASN A 170 -8.31 -8.16 17.34
N ARG A 171 -8.88 -9.34 17.03
CA ARG A 171 -8.24 -10.64 17.30
C ARG A 171 -7.30 -10.97 16.16
N MET A 172 -6.02 -11.14 16.45
CA MET A 172 -4.97 -11.31 15.45
C MET A 172 -4.44 -12.74 15.44
N LEU A 173 -4.16 -13.25 14.24
CA LEU A 173 -3.31 -14.43 14.07
C LEU A 173 -1.99 -14.03 13.43
N MET A 174 -0.89 -14.29 14.11
CA MET A 174 0.46 -14.20 13.56
C MET A 174 0.80 -15.51 12.85
N LEU A 175 0.88 -15.46 11.52
CA LEU A 175 1.37 -16.53 10.68
C LEU A 175 2.89 -16.40 10.57
N MET A 176 3.61 -17.33 11.17
CA MET A 176 5.07 -17.30 11.26
C MET A 176 5.66 -18.49 10.53
N ASP A 177 6.61 -18.27 9.63
CA ASP A 177 7.40 -19.37 9.06
C ASP A 177 8.29 -20.03 10.12
N LYS A 178 8.45 -21.34 10.01
CA LYS A 178 9.38 -22.10 10.84
C LYS A 178 10.82 -21.85 10.42
N ASN A 179 11.68 -21.52 11.37
CA ASN A 179 13.09 -21.29 11.11
C ASN A 179 13.91 -22.47 11.65
N ASP A 180 14.99 -22.82 10.95
CA ASP A 180 15.93 -23.84 11.42
C ASP A 180 16.69 -23.36 12.68
N ASP A 181 16.94 -22.05 12.80
CA ASP A 181 17.37 -21.43 14.04
C ASP A 181 16.17 -20.94 14.85
N LYS A 182 15.88 -21.67 15.92
CA LYS A 182 14.77 -21.40 16.85
C LYS A 182 14.79 -19.98 17.43
N PHE A 183 15.94 -19.30 17.45
CA PHE A 183 16.04 -17.90 17.89
C PHE A 183 15.03 -16.99 17.19
N PHE A 184 14.89 -17.07 15.87
CA PHE A 184 13.97 -16.20 15.14
C PHE A 184 12.52 -16.46 15.51
N ASN A 185 12.12 -17.74 15.63
CA ASN A 185 10.77 -18.09 16.07
C ASN A 185 10.50 -17.64 17.52
N ASP A 186 11.47 -17.80 18.42
CA ASP A 186 11.36 -17.35 19.81
C ASP A 186 11.21 -15.84 19.89
N GLU A 187 11.96 -15.08 19.09
CA GLU A 187 11.86 -13.62 19.07
C GLU A 187 10.52 -13.14 18.49
N VAL A 188 9.95 -13.81 17.48
CA VAL A 188 8.57 -13.51 17.05
C VAL A 188 7.56 -13.72 18.18
N ILE A 189 7.66 -14.84 18.92
CA ILE A 189 6.77 -15.14 20.06
C ILE A 189 6.97 -14.11 21.18
N ASN A 190 8.22 -13.69 21.43
CA ASN A 190 8.56 -12.66 22.41
C ASN A 190 8.02 -11.28 21.98
N ALA A 191 8.08 -10.93 20.70
CA ALA A 191 7.51 -9.69 20.17
C ALA A 191 5.98 -9.67 20.34
N VAL A 192 5.30 -10.78 20.03
CA VAL A 192 3.85 -10.92 20.28
C VAL A 192 3.54 -10.82 21.77
N SER A 193 4.30 -11.49 22.63
CA SER A 193 4.14 -11.42 24.09
C SER A 193 4.37 -10.00 24.63
N THR A 194 5.37 -9.29 24.09
CA THR A 194 5.66 -7.90 24.42
C THR A 194 4.51 -6.99 24.04
N ALA A 195 3.97 -7.12 22.82
CA ALA A 195 2.82 -6.34 22.39
C ALA A 195 1.54 -6.67 23.21
N ARG A 196 1.36 -7.92 23.65
CA ARG A 196 0.26 -8.28 24.57
C ARG A 196 0.37 -7.57 25.91
N VAL A 197 1.58 -7.45 26.47
CA VAL A 197 1.80 -6.80 27.77
C VAL A 197 1.76 -5.27 27.66
N THR A 198 2.31 -4.69 26.58
CA THR A 198 2.53 -3.24 26.46
C THR A 198 1.39 -2.51 25.73
N LEU A 199 0.79 -3.14 24.72
CA LEU A 199 -0.30 -2.57 23.93
C LEU A 199 -1.67 -3.19 24.28
N GLY A 200 -1.69 -4.37 24.91
CA GLY A 200 -2.92 -5.09 25.22
C GLY A 200 -3.56 -5.78 24.02
N ILE A 201 -2.76 -6.19 23.03
CA ILE A 201 -3.29 -6.88 21.85
C ILE A 201 -3.85 -8.27 22.19
N ASP A 202 -4.79 -8.76 21.38
CA ASP A 202 -5.23 -10.16 21.38
C ASP A 202 -4.63 -10.83 20.15
N CYS A 203 -3.63 -11.70 20.37
CA CYS A 203 -2.84 -12.30 19.29
C CYS A 203 -2.37 -13.70 19.68
N GLU A 204 -2.62 -14.67 18.79
CA GLU A 204 -2.04 -16.01 18.83
C GLU A 204 -1.03 -16.18 17.69
N VAL A 205 -0.09 -17.10 17.85
CA VAL A 205 0.94 -17.43 16.84
C VAL A 205 0.64 -18.82 16.27
N TYR A 206 0.69 -18.94 14.95
CA TYR A 206 0.66 -20.20 14.23
C TYR A 206 1.96 -20.35 13.44
N GLU A 207 2.73 -21.37 13.79
CA GLU A 207 3.95 -21.75 13.08
C GLU A 207 3.60 -22.56 11.82
N MET A 208 4.10 -22.10 10.68
CA MET A 208 3.89 -22.67 9.36
C MET A 208 5.12 -23.49 8.94
N GLU A 209 4.91 -24.65 8.33
CA GLU A 209 5.99 -25.48 7.78
C GLU A 209 6.47 -24.92 6.41
N ASN A 210 7.04 -23.71 6.41
CA ASN A 210 7.65 -22.99 5.28
C ASN A 210 6.93 -23.18 3.95
N ILE A 211 5.75 -22.60 3.88
CA ILE A 211 4.73 -22.97 2.89
C ILE A 211 4.80 -22.16 1.59
N THR A 212 5.58 -21.09 1.54
CA THR A 212 5.77 -20.24 0.35
C THR A 212 7.24 -20.19 -0.07
N ASP A 213 7.47 -20.16 -1.38
CA ASP A 213 8.80 -19.91 -1.97
C ASP A 213 8.77 -18.57 -2.69
N THR A 214 9.48 -17.58 -2.15
CA THR A 214 9.47 -16.20 -2.64
C THR A 214 10.78 -15.85 -3.33
N GLU A 215 10.76 -15.02 -4.37
CA GLU A 215 11.96 -14.49 -5.00
C GLU A 215 11.77 -12.99 -5.31
N SER A 216 12.59 -12.13 -4.71
CA SER A 216 12.58 -10.69 -4.99
C SER A 216 13.31 -10.33 -6.29
N LYS A 217 12.75 -9.39 -7.05
CA LYS A 217 13.27 -8.91 -8.35
C LYS A 217 13.00 -7.41 -8.52
N TYR A 218 13.68 -6.77 -9.48
CA TYR A 218 13.31 -5.44 -9.97
C TYR A 218 12.69 -5.51 -11.36
N SER A 219 11.62 -4.75 -11.59
CA SER A 219 11.00 -4.61 -12.92
C SER A 219 11.80 -3.66 -13.80
N LYS A 220 11.44 -3.54 -15.08
CA LYS A 220 12.10 -2.58 -16.00
C LYS A 220 11.91 -1.12 -15.59
N SER A 221 10.91 -0.81 -14.76
CA SER A 221 10.72 0.52 -14.21
C SER A 221 11.58 0.80 -12.98
N GLY A 222 12.36 -0.19 -12.50
CA GLY A 222 13.17 -0.10 -11.29
C GLY A 222 12.35 -0.28 -10.02
N ARG A 223 11.14 -0.84 -10.10
CA ARG A 223 10.31 -1.12 -8.94
C ARG A 223 10.66 -2.47 -8.32
N ALA A 224 10.58 -2.56 -6.99
CA ALA A 224 10.66 -3.83 -6.29
C ALA A 224 9.38 -4.65 -6.56
N VAL A 225 9.58 -5.83 -7.13
CA VAL A 225 8.57 -6.82 -7.50
C VAL A 225 9.08 -8.21 -7.08
N GLY A 226 8.41 -9.26 -7.50
CA GLY A 226 8.92 -10.60 -7.27
C GLY A 226 7.97 -11.69 -7.74
N GLU A 227 8.24 -12.89 -7.27
CA GLU A 227 7.40 -14.06 -7.48
C GLU A 227 7.18 -14.78 -6.15
N VAL A 228 5.94 -15.16 -5.85
CA VAL A 228 5.59 -16.02 -4.73
C VAL A 228 5.02 -17.31 -5.30
N LYS A 229 5.73 -18.43 -5.13
CA LYS A 229 5.29 -19.76 -5.53
C LYS A 229 4.63 -20.48 -4.37
N GLN A 230 3.79 -21.46 -4.69
CA GLN A 230 3.06 -22.27 -3.71
C GLN A 230 2.11 -21.47 -2.80
N ALA A 231 1.68 -20.27 -3.25
CA ALA A 231 0.83 -19.36 -2.48
C ALA A 231 -0.49 -19.99 -2.00
N GLN A 232 -0.99 -21.00 -2.72
CA GLN A 232 -2.18 -21.78 -2.33
C GLN A 232 -2.05 -22.36 -0.91
N LYS A 233 -0.87 -22.82 -0.50
CA LYS A 233 -0.65 -23.39 0.83
C LYS A 233 -0.89 -22.36 1.94
N LEU A 234 -0.42 -21.13 1.74
CA LEU A 234 -0.69 -20.01 2.65
C LEU A 234 -2.17 -19.70 2.73
N PHE A 235 -2.86 -19.70 1.58
CA PHE A 235 -4.29 -19.45 1.55
C PHE A 235 -5.08 -20.56 2.26
N ASP A 236 -4.68 -21.82 2.12
CA ASP A 236 -5.34 -22.94 2.80
C ASP A 236 -5.16 -22.87 4.32
N VAL A 237 -3.98 -22.45 4.80
CA VAL A 237 -3.77 -22.15 6.22
C VAL A 237 -4.69 -21.02 6.67
N ALA A 238 -4.66 -19.86 6.00
CA ALA A 238 -5.51 -18.71 6.36
C ALA A 238 -7.01 -19.05 6.34
N ALA A 239 -7.46 -19.86 5.38
CA ALA A 239 -8.83 -20.34 5.27
C ALA A 239 -9.25 -21.20 6.48
N GLY A 240 -8.35 -21.94 7.10
CA GLY A 240 -8.62 -22.71 8.33
C GLY A 240 -8.79 -21.84 9.59
N PHE A 241 -8.43 -20.56 9.52
CA PHE A 241 -8.44 -19.63 10.66
C PHE A 241 -9.36 -18.42 10.48
N ARG A 242 -9.82 -18.12 9.27
CA ARG A 242 -10.59 -16.91 8.90
C ARG A 242 -11.79 -16.59 9.82
N ASP A 243 -12.48 -17.58 10.37
CA ASP A 243 -13.70 -17.35 11.16
C ASP A 243 -13.39 -17.12 12.67
N ARG A 244 -12.13 -17.33 13.08
CA ARG A 244 -11.67 -17.15 14.46
C ARG A 244 -11.01 -15.79 14.71
N TYR A 245 -10.48 -15.17 13.66
CA TYR A 245 -9.67 -13.95 13.74
C TYR A 245 -10.28 -12.81 12.93
N ASP A 246 -9.84 -11.58 13.22
CA ASP A 246 -10.24 -10.37 12.52
C ASP A 246 -9.17 -9.90 11.52
N VAL A 247 -7.89 -10.22 11.78
CA VAL A 247 -6.73 -9.77 11.00
C VAL A 247 -5.62 -10.84 10.95
N PHE A 248 -4.80 -10.81 9.90
CA PHE A 248 -3.61 -11.66 9.76
C PHE A 248 -2.34 -10.83 9.83
N ALA A 249 -1.41 -11.19 10.72
CA ALA A 249 -0.03 -10.72 10.68
C ALA A 249 0.85 -11.82 10.07
N MET A 250 1.91 -11.44 9.38
CA MET A 250 2.85 -12.40 8.77
C MET A 250 4.28 -12.08 9.15
N SER A 251 5.03 -13.11 9.52
CA SER A 251 6.47 -13.12 9.64
C SER A 251 7.02 -14.27 8.80
N THR A 252 7.44 -13.97 7.57
CA THR A 252 7.88 -15.00 6.60
C THR A 252 9.27 -14.72 6.08
N ILE A 253 9.96 -15.77 5.67
CA ILE A 253 11.30 -15.66 5.08
C ILE A 253 11.13 -15.22 3.61
N ILE A 254 11.78 -14.13 3.24
CA ILE A 254 11.80 -13.65 1.85
C ILE A 254 13.16 -13.98 1.24
N ASN A 255 13.22 -14.98 0.36
CA ASN A 255 14.47 -15.30 -0.32
C ASN A 255 14.86 -14.19 -1.30
N MET A 256 16.12 -13.76 -1.20
CA MET A 256 16.74 -12.84 -2.15
C MET A 256 18.23 -13.18 -2.32
N PRO A 257 18.84 -12.78 -3.44
CA PRO A 257 20.27 -12.94 -3.62
C PRO A 257 21.05 -12.23 -2.50
N HIS A 258 22.03 -12.91 -1.89
CA HIS A 258 22.84 -12.35 -0.80
C HIS A 258 23.49 -11.00 -1.18
N GLU A 259 24.02 -10.88 -2.40
CA GLU A 259 24.58 -9.62 -2.90
C GLU A 259 23.56 -8.47 -2.94
N LEU A 260 22.27 -8.76 -3.14
CA LEU A 260 21.22 -7.74 -3.14
C LEU A 260 20.90 -7.29 -1.70
N HIS A 261 20.90 -8.23 -0.76
CA HIS A 261 20.72 -7.95 0.67
C HIS A 261 21.83 -7.01 1.18
N GLU A 262 23.09 -7.35 0.93
CA GLU A 262 24.23 -6.52 1.35
C GLU A 262 24.21 -5.12 0.72
N LYS A 263 23.98 -5.04 -0.61
CA LYS A 263 23.92 -3.76 -1.33
C LYS A 263 22.82 -2.86 -0.79
N TYR A 264 21.67 -3.42 -0.38
CA TYR A 264 20.58 -2.63 0.17
C TYR A 264 21.01 -1.85 1.42
N TYR A 265 21.82 -2.43 2.31
CA TYR A 265 22.28 -1.74 3.51
C TYR A 265 23.49 -0.83 3.27
N GLN A 266 24.36 -1.19 2.32
CA GLN A 266 25.61 -0.46 2.04
C GLN A 266 25.43 0.73 1.09
N GLU A 267 24.44 0.70 0.19
CA GLU A 267 24.21 1.73 -0.82
C GLU A 267 22.96 2.56 -0.51
N GLU A 268 23.03 3.89 -0.71
CA GLU A 268 21.92 4.80 -0.35
C GLU A 268 20.67 4.62 -1.23
N ASN A 269 20.85 4.35 -2.53
CA ASN A 269 19.78 4.50 -3.53
C ASN A 269 19.16 3.18 -4.01
N ILE A 270 19.29 2.11 -3.23
CA ILE A 270 18.66 0.82 -3.55
C ILE A 270 17.22 0.84 -3.05
N VAL A 271 16.29 0.62 -3.99
CA VAL A 271 14.86 0.46 -3.68
C VAL A 271 14.68 -0.75 -2.77
N ASN A 272 13.91 -0.61 -1.69
CA ASN A 272 13.66 -1.71 -0.75
C ASN A 272 13.22 -3.00 -1.49
N PRO A 273 14.03 -4.07 -1.47
CA PRO A 273 13.75 -5.30 -2.22
C PRO A 273 12.65 -6.16 -1.58
N PHE A 274 12.32 -5.96 -0.30
CA PHE A 274 11.29 -6.72 0.39
C PHE A 274 9.88 -6.29 -0.02
N GLY A 275 9.64 -4.98 -0.10
CA GLY A 275 8.29 -4.40 -0.16
C GLY A 275 7.39 -4.92 -1.30
N GLY A 276 7.97 -5.38 -2.42
CA GLY A 276 7.23 -6.02 -3.50
C GLY A 276 6.55 -7.33 -3.08
N ILE A 277 7.30 -8.24 -2.44
CA ILE A 277 6.80 -9.53 -1.96
C ILE A 277 5.82 -9.32 -0.80
N GLU A 278 6.15 -8.42 0.13
CA GLU A 278 5.27 -8.10 1.26
C GLU A 278 3.89 -7.61 0.80
N ALA A 279 3.87 -6.71 -0.20
CA ALA A 279 2.64 -6.25 -0.82
C ALA A 279 1.88 -7.40 -1.51
N MET A 280 2.56 -8.26 -2.26
CA MET A 280 1.92 -9.41 -2.91
C MET A 280 1.23 -10.35 -1.92
N LEU A 281 1.90 -10.69 -0.81
CA LEU A 281 1.35 -11.56 0.22
C LEU A 281 0.14 -10.91 0.92
N THR A 282 0.29 -9.66 1.36
CA THR A 282 -0.75 -8.94 2.11
C THR A 282 -1.97 -8.61 1.26
N HIS A 283 -1.78 -8.13 0.02
CA HIS A 283 -2.87 -7.89 -0.94
C HIS A 283 -3.63 -9.18 -1.22
N SER A 284 -2.92 -10.31 -1.37
CA SER A 284 -3.57 -11.60 -1.63
C SER A 284 -4.49 -12.03 -0.49
N LEU A 285 -4.02 -12.00 0.76
CA LEU A 285 -4.84 -12.35 1.91
C LEU A 285 -6.02 -11.37 2.08
N ALA A 286 -5.79 -10.08 1.89
CA ALA A 286 -6.82 -9.07 2.05
C ALA A 286 -7.91 -9.13 0.97
N GLU A 287 -7.55 -9.48 -0.28
CA GLU A 287 -8.50 -9.70 -1.38
C GLU A 287 -9.26 -11.02 -1.24
N ILE A 288 -8.60 -12.11 -0.81
CA ILE A 288 -9.24 -13.44 -0.70
C ILE A 288 -10.15 -13.50 0.53
N PHE A 289 -9.68 -13.07 1.69
CA PHE A 289 -10.39 -13.27 2.96
C PHE A 289 -11.17 -12.04 3.42
N ARG A 290 -11.00 -10.89 2.76
CA ARG A 290 -11.61 -9.60 3.17
C ARG A 290 -11.25 -9.22 4.61
N MET A 291 -9.99 -9.46 4.99
CA MET A 291 -9.44 -9.18 6.31
C MET A 291 -8.16 -8.34 6.16
N PRO A 292 -7.92 -7.34 7.02
CA PRO A 292 -6.65 -6.65 7.05
C PRO A 292 -5.48 -7.61 7.24
N ALA A 293 -4.40 -7.37 6.50
CA ALA A 293 -3.16 -8.10 6.60
C ALA A 293 -1.96 -7.13 6.61
N ALA A 294 -0.90 -7.50 7.33
CA ALA A 294 0.38 -6.81 7.26
C ALA A 294 1.52 -7.82 7.41
N HIS A 295 2.68 -7.47 6.89
CA HIS A 295 3.83 -8.35 6.80
C HIS A 295 5.07 -7.67 7.39
N SER A 296 5.94 -8.51 7.96
CA SER A 296 7.29 -8.19 8.39
C SER A 296 8.20 -9.33 7.95
N PRO A 297 9.37 -9.09 7.37
CA PRO A 297 10.27 -10.18 7.00
C PRO A 297 10.84 -10.88 8.24
N MET A 298 11.16 -12.16 8.09
CA MET A 298 11.98 -12.93 9.03
C MET A 298 13.35 -13.16 8.40
N MET A 299 14.43 -12.94 9.16
CA MET A 299 15.77 -13.29 8.70
C MET A 299 15.93 -14.81 8.60
N PRO A 300 16.55 -15.33 7.52
CA PRO A 300 16.66 -16.78 7.31
C PRO A 300 17.69 -17.43 8.24
N ASN A 301 18.73 -16.70 8.66
CA ASN A 301 19.82 -17.23 9.47
C ASN A 301 20.56 -16.09 10.19
N ARG A 302 21.41 -16.47 11.17
CA ARG A 302 22.22 -15.53 11.95
C ARG A 302 23.29 -14.80 11.14
N ASP A 303 23.78 -15.37 10.04
CA ASP A 303 24.83 -14.71 9.24
C ASP A 303 24.26 -13.46 8.55
N GLU A 304 23.00 -13.52 8.11
CA GLU A 304 22.27 -12.38 7.54
C GLU A 304 21.81 -11.37 8.61
N ASP A 305 21.45 -11.84 9.80
CA ASP A 305 21.02 -10.99 10.92
C ASP A 305 22.20 -10.26 11.60
N ASN A 306 23.37 -10.89 11.71
CA ASN A 306 24.55 -10.34 12.39
C ASN A 306 25.49 -9.57 11.45
N ILE A 307 25.02 -9.12 10.28
CA ILE A 307 25.82 -8.25 9.41
C ILE A 307 26.16 -6.97 10.18
N GLU A 308 27.44 -6.73 10.46
CA GLU A 308 27.91 -5.50 11.10
C GLU A 308 27.79 -4.32 10.12
N THR A 309 26.63 -3.66 10.12
CA THR A 309 26.36 -2.54 9.21
C THR A 309 26.91 -1.20 9.70
N GLY A 310 27.33 -1.11 10.98
CA GLY A 310 27.76 0.16 11.59
C GLY A 310 26.64 1.19 11.63
N ILE A 311 26.99 2.48 11.47
CA ILE A 311 26.00 3.55 11.32
C ILE A 311 25.55 3.59 9.85
N ILE A 312 24.30 3.22 9.61
CA ILE A 312 23.68 3.21 8.28
C ILE A 312 22.93 4.52 7.98
N ASP A 313 22.40 4.64 6.75
CA ASP A 313 21.49 5.72 6.39
C ASP A 313 20.35 5.83 7.43
N PRO A 314 20.12 7.02 8.03
CA PRO A 314 19.12 7.21 9.07
C PRO A 314 17.68 6.87 8.63
N ARG A 315 17.38 6.85 7.33
CA ARG A 315 16.09 6.40 6.78
C ARG A 315 15.88 4.89 6.86
N LYS A 316 16.94 4.12 7.11
CA LYS A 316 16.95 2.66 7.28
C LYS A 316 17.26 2.26 8.73
N ALA A 317 17.68 3.20 9.58
CA ALA A 317 18.08 2.94 10.97
C ALA A 317 17.07 2.13 11.80
N PRO A 318 15.73 2.24 11.61
CA PRO A 318 14.79 1.38 12.32
C PRO A 318 15.00 -0.12 12.08
N GLU A 319 15.52 -0.53 10.91
CA GLU A 319 15.85 -1.93 10.63
C GLU A 319 17.02 -2.39 11.50
N SER A 320 18.15 -1.66 11.46
CA SER A 320 19.33 -2.00 12.28
C SER A 320 19.08 -1.92 13.79
N ALA A 321 18.12 -1.10 14.21
CA ALA A 321 17.73 -0.96 15.62
C ALA A 321 16.67 -1.98 16.09
N SER A 322 16.30 -2.94 15.23
CA SER A 322 15.20 -3.88 15.45
C SER A 322 15.69 -5.32 15.40
N VAL A 323 15.06 -6.19 16.20
CA VAL A 323 15.37 -7.63 16.23
C VAL A 323 14.39 -8.43 15.37
N THR A 324 13.12 -8.01 15.31
CA THR A 324 12.06 -8.80 14.64
C THR A 324 11.33 -8.05 13.54
N TYR A 325 11.44 -6.73 13.52
CA TYR A 325 10.71 -5.83 12.65
C TYR A 325 9.16 -5.86 12.83
N LEU A 326 8.66 -6.51 13.90
CA LEU A 326 7.24 -6.87 14.03
C LEU A 326 6.36 -5.86 14.74
N HIS A 327 6.89 -5.09 15.71
CA HIS A 327 6.01 -4.28 16.56
C HIS A 327 5.21 -3.24 15.77
N CYS A 328 5.72 -2.81 14.60
CA CYS A 328 4.98 -1.91 13.73
C CYS A 328 3.67 -2.50 13.20
N ILE A 329 3.69 -3.75 12.74
CA ILE A 329 2.51 -4.44 12.20
C ILE A 329 1.57 -4.84 13.33
N LEU A 330 2.11 -5.25 14.49
CA LEU A 330 1.31 -5.59 15.67
C LEU A 330 0.51 -4.37 16.15
N LYS A 331 1.16 -3.21 16.26
CA LYS A 331 0.49 -1.94 16.65
C LYS A 331 -0.54 -1.50 15.62
N GLY A 332 -0.22 -1.58 14.33
CA GLY A 332 -1.12 -1.20 13.24
C GLY A 332 -2.37 -2.10 13.17
N LEU A 333 -2.16 -3.41 13.06
CA LEU A 333 -3.24 -4.39 12.93
C LEU A 333 -4.11 -4.50 14.18
N HIS A 334 -3.60 -4.16 15.37
CA HIS A 334 -4.40 -4.11 16.60
C HIS A 334 -5.67 -3.24 16.45
N ARG A 335 -5.61 -2.16 15.66
CA ARG A 335 -6.74 -1.25 15.42
C ARG A 335 -7.07 -1.02 13.94
N ALA A 336 -6.55 -1.84 13.03
CA ALA A 336 -6.90 -1.77 11.62
C ALA A 336 -8.44 -1.88 11.45
N PRO A 337 -9.07 -0.99 10.65
CA PRO A 337 -10.52 -0.98 10.53
C PRO A 337 -11.03 -2.25 9.84
N ARG A 338 -12.19 -2.72 10.27
CA ARG A 338 -12.88 -3.83 9.63
C ARG A 338 -13.46 -3.39 8.28
N ILE A 339 -13.37 -4.28 7.30
CA ILE A 339 -14.02 -4.08 6.00
C ILE A 339 -15.53 -4.26 6.15
N VAL A 340 -16.30 -3.28 5.69
CA VAL A 340 -17.77 -3.31 5.69
C VAL A 340 -18.31 -2.99 4.29
N PRO A 341 -19.60 -3.24 4.01
CA PRO A 341 -20.23 -2.80 2.75
C PRO A 341 -20.01 -1.30 2.47
N PRO A 342 -20.01 -0.87 1.19
CA PRO A 342 -19.62 0.48 0.77
C PRO A 342 -20.50 1.62 1.31
N ASN A 343 -21.67 1.30 1.85
CA ASN A 343 -22.61 2.25 2.44
C ASN A 343 -22.60 2.25 3.99
N LYS A 344 -21.59 1.64 4.62
CA LYS A 344 -21.44 1.55 6.07
C LYS A 344 -20.07 2.05 6.54
N GLY A 345 -20.01 2.49 7.79
CA GLY A 345 -18.78 2.99 8.39
C GLY A 345 -18.34 4.29 7.71
N ILE A 346 -17.03 4.42 7.50
CA ILE A 346 -16.42 5.48 6.71
C ILE A 346 -16.46 5.05 5.24
N THR A 347 -16.96 5.91 4.36
CA THR A 347 -17.13 5.62 2.94
C THR A 347 -16.30 6.57 2.08
N LEU A 348 -16.32 6.37 0.76
CA LEU A 348 -15.66 7.27 -0.18
C LEU A 348 -16.20 8.72 -0.10
N ASP A 349 -17.47 8.90 0.25
CA ASP A 349 -18.08 10.23 0.41
C ASP A 349 -17.43 11.04 1.55
N ASP A 350 -16.75 10.37 2.51
CA ASP A 350 -16.06 11.03 3.63
C ASP A 350 -14.67 11.58 3.26
N VAL A 351 -14.12 11.24 2.09
CA VAL A 351 -12.75 11.60 1.69
C VAL A 351 -12.69 13.03 1.16
N SER A 352 -11.94 13.89 1.85
CA SER A 352 -11.74 15.30 1.49
C SER A 352 -10.58 15.50 0.51
N CYS A 353 -9.48 14.77 0.68
CA CYS A 353 -8.33 14.85 -0.21
C CYS A 353 -7.46 13.59 -0.21
N LEU A 354 -6.73 13.40 -1.29
CA LEU A 354 -5.69 12.38 -1.45
C LEU A 354 -4.32 13.08 -1.56
N VAL A 355 -3.36 12.71 -0.70
CA VAL A 355 -1.97 13.18 -0.71
C VAL A 355 -1.07 12.06 -1.22
N ILE A 356 -0.28 12.34 -2.26
CA ILE A 356 0.61 11.38 -2.92
C ILE A 356 1.94 12.01 -3.35
N PRO A 357 3.02 11.22 -3.52
CA PRO A 357 4.17 11.64 -4.31
C PRO A 357 3.76 11.99 -5.74
N ASP A 358 4.39 13.00 -6.34
CA ASP A 358 4.14 13.38 -7.73
C ASP A 358 4.47 12.22 -8.71
N GLY A 359 3.77 12.18 -9.83
CA GLY A 359 3.91 11.15 -10.87
C GLY A 359 3.29 9.77 -10.54
N CYS A 360 2.74 9.56 -9.35
CA CYS A 360 2.13 8.28 -8.96
C CYS A 360 0.72 8.10 -9.57
N VAL A 361 0.59 7.20 -10.54
CA VAL A 361 -0.69 6.86 -11.20
C VAL A 361 -1.06 5.40 -10.94
N GLY A 362 -1.96 5.19 -9.98
CA GLY A 362 -2.60 3.90 -9.72
C GLY A 362 -4.11 4.04 -9.58
N LEU A 363 -4.80 2.95 -9.26
CA LEU A 363 -6.26 2.95 -9.07
C LEU A 363 -6.76 4.00 -8.06
N PRO A 364 -6.11 4.25 -6.90
CA PRO A 364 -6.52 5.34 -6.00
C PRO A 364 -6.47 6.73 -6.65
N THR A 365 -5.43 7.04 -7.43
CA THR A 365 -5.29 8.33 -8.13
C THR A 365 -6.37 8.48 -9.21
N LEU A 366 -6.60 7.43 -10.00
CA LEU A 366 -7.64 7.42 -11.03
C LEU A 366 -9.05 7.50 -10.42
N SER A 367 -9.26 6.88 -9.27
CA SER A 367 -10.52 7.02 -8.53
C SER A 367 -10.71 8.44 -8.00
N ALA A 368 -9.66 9.07 -7.46
CA ALA A 368 -9.75 10.46 -7.02
C ALA A 368 -10.13 11.40 -8.17
N LEU A 369 -9.55 11.19 -9.36
CA LEU A 369 -9.92 11.88 -10.59
C LEU A 369 -11.41 11.67 -10.93
N ALA A 370 -11.87 10.42 -10.99
CA ALA A 370 -13.24 10.07 -11.35
C ALA A 370 -14.30 10.59 -10.35
N ASN A 371 -13.89 10.76 -9.08
CA ASN A 371 -14.76 11.15 -7.98
C ASN A 371 -14.61 12.63 -7.58
N ASP A 372 -13.89 13.45 -8.35
CA ASP A 372 -13.62 14.84 -8.02
C ASP A 372 -13.00 15.04 -6.62
N ILE A 373 -12.25 14.05 -6.12
CA ILE A 373 -11.49 14.17 -4.88
C ILE A 373 -10.24 14.98 -5.18
N THR A 374 -9.97 16.00 -4.36
CA THR A 374 -8.79 16.82 -4.55
C THR A 374 -7.51 16.00 -4.30
N VAL A 375 -6.60 16.02 -5.27
CA VAL A 375 -5.28 15.39 -5.19
C VAL A 375 -4.22 16.45 -4.90
N ILE A 376 -3.42 16.20 -3.87
CA ILE A 376 -2.24 16.99 -3.50
C ILE A 376 -1.01 16.15 -3.82
N ALA A 377 -0.32 16.48 -4.91
CA ALA A 377 0.88 15.83 -5.37
C ALA A 377 2.13 16.56 -4.86
N VAL A 378 3.06 15.83 -4.25
CA VAL A 378 4.24 16.39 -3.58
C VAL A 378 5.50 16.13 -4.42
N ARG A 379 6.14 17.20 -4.93
CA ARG A 379 7.29 17.10 -5.86
C ARG A 379 8.58 16.63 -5.20
N GLU A 380 8.87 17.03 -3.96
CA GLU A 380 10.13 16.66 -3.30
C GLU A 380 10.26 15.15 -3.09
N ASN A 381 9.14 14.43 -2.98
CA ASN A 381 9.13 12.99 -2.81
C ASN A 381 9.36 12.29 -4.17
N LYS A 382 10.58 12.46 -4.68
CA LYS A 382 11.06 11.85 -5.92
C LYS A 382 10.88 10.34 -5.86
N ASN A 383 10.62 9.75 -7.02
CA ASN A 383 10.37 8.32 -7.17
C ASN A 383 10.60 7.90 -8.63
N ASN A 384 10.49 6.59 -8.90
CA ASN A 384 10.79 6.01 -10.20
C ASN A 384 9.68 6.21 -11.26
N MET A 385 8.52 6.77 -10.90
CA MET A 385 7.39 6.90 -11.82
C MET A 385 7.63 8.05 -12.79
N LYS A 386 7.32 7.82 -14.07
CA LYS A 386 7.55 8.77 -15.17
C LYS A 386 6.23 9.19 -15.81
N ASN A 387 5.34 9.75 -14.98
CA ASN A 387 4.05 10.28 -15.42
C ASN A 387 3.94 11.76 -15.06
N SER A 388 3.18 12.52 -15.86
CA SER A 388 2.74 13.87 -15.52
C SER A 388 1.29 13.81 -15.06
N LEU A 389 1.03 14.14 -13.78
CA LEU A 389 -0.35 14.21 -13.28
C LEU A 389 -1.14 15.36 -13.92
N ALA A 390 -0.45 16.40 -14.42
CA ALA A 390 -1.08 17.51 -15.13
C ALA A 390 -1.66 17.12 -16.51
N ASP A 391 -1.23 15.98 -17.06
CA ASP A 391 -1.74 15.47 -18.34
C ASP A 391 -3.07 14.71 -18.17
N LEU A 392 -3.44 14.37 -16.93
CA LEU A 392 -4.73 13.76 -16.61
C LEU A 392 -5.82 14.85 -16.54
N PRO A 393 -7.06 14.54 -16.94
CA PRO A 393 -8.14 15.53 -17.10
C PRO A 393 -8.80 15.95 -15.77
N PHE A 394 -8.00 16.37 -14.78
CA PHE A 394 -8.52 16.91 -13.53
C PHE A 394 -9.36 18.17 -13.78
N LYS A 395 -10.51 18.27 -13.10
CA LYS A 395 -11.29 19.51 -13.09
C LYS A 395 -10.48 20.65 -12.45
N PRO A 396 -10.74 21.92 -12.82
CA PRO A 396 -10.08 23.06 -12.20
C PRO A 396 -10.18 23.01 -10.67
N GLY A 397 -9.04 23.17 -9.99
CA GLY A 397 -8.96 23.13 -8.52
C GLY A 397 -9.00 21.74 -7.88
N LYS A 398 -8.89 20.65 -8.66
CA LYS A 398 -8.84 19.28 -8.14
C LYS A 398 -7.45 18.65 -8.12
N LEU A 399 -6.46 19.26 -8.76
CA LEU A 399 -5.05 18.88 -8.64
C LEU A 399 -4.24 20.07 -8.14
N PHE A 400 -3.49 19.86 -7.05
CA PHE A 400 -2.50 20.78 -6.55
C PHE A 400 -1.15 20.08 -6.52
N ILE A 401 -0.17 20.62 -7.24
CA ILE A 401 1.20 20.15 -7.18
C ILE A 401 1.98 21.12 -6.30
N VAL A 402 2.41 20.65 -5.13
CA VAL A 402 3.15 21.41 -4.11
C VAL A 402 4.60 20.96 -4.05
N ASP A 403 5.47 21.81 -3.52
CA ASP A 403 6.90 21.49 -3.51
C ASP A 403 7.24 20.44 -2.45
N ASN A 404 6.59 20.49 -1.27
CA ASN A 404 6.93 19.66 -0.12
C ASN A 404 5.74 19.32 0.77
N TYR A 405 5.93 18.39 1.73
CA TYR A 405 4.87 18.00 2.66
C TYR A 405 4.47 19.12 3.65
N LEU A 406 5.33 20.12 3.90
CA LEU A 406 4.96 21.29 4.71
C LEU A 406 3.93 22.16 3.97
N GLU A 407 4.10 22.34 2.66
CA GLU A 407 3.12 23.00 1.80
C GLU A 407 1.83 22.19 1.69
N ALA A 408 1.92 20.86 1.57
CA ALA A 408 0.75 19.97 1.57
C ALA A 408 -0.08 20.16 2.86
N ALA A 409 0.59 20.19 4.02
CA ALA A 409 -0.02 20.46 5.31
C ALA A 409 -0.74 21.82 5.35
N GLY A 410 -0.08 22.89 4.86
CA GLY A 410 -0.68 24.22 4.76
C GLY A 410 -1.90 24.26 3.83
N LEU A 411 -1.82 23.55 2.69
CA LEU A 411 -2.92 23.43 1.74
C LEU A 411 -4.12 22.68 2.34
N MET A 412 -3.88 21.56 3.02
CA MET A 412 -4.94 20.83 3.74
C MET A 412 -5.65 21.71 4.76
N ARG A 413 -4.91 22.53 5.51
CA ARG A 413 -5.51 23.47 6.48
C ARG A 413 -6.30 24.58 5.79
N ALA A 414 -5.83 25.10 4.66
CA ALA A 414 -6.60 26.06 3.87
C ALA A 414 -7.91 25.45 3.36
N MET A 415 -7.86 24.20 2.85
CA MET A 415 -9.05 23.46 2.40
C MET A 415 -10.03 23.23 3.54
N GLN A 416 -9.57 22.75 4.70
CA GLN A 416 -10.42 22.52 5.88
C GLN A 416 -11.08 23.82 6.37
N ALA A 417 -10.39 24.95 6.26
CA ALA A 417 -10.92 26.27 6.63
C ALA A 417 -11.84 26.89 5.55
N GLY A 418 -12.00 26.27 4.38
CA GLY A 418 -12.73 26.84 3.25
C GLY A 418 -12.03 28.05 2.61
N VAL A 419 -10.71 28.16 2.75
CA VAL A 419 -9.89 29.25 2.21
C VAL A 419 -9.30 28.84 0.87
N HIS A 420 -9.57 29.62 -0.17
CA HIS A 420 -8.97 29.38 -1.48
C HIS A 420 -7.44 29.62 -1.42
N PRO A 421 -6.59 28.70 -1.93
CA PRO A 421 -5.13 28.81 -1.77
C PRO A 421 -4.52 30.10 -2.34
N SER A 422 -5.08 30.64 -3.43
CA SER A 422 -4.58 31.90 -4.00
C SER A 422 -4.77 33.12 -3.09
N SER A 423 -5.74 33.09 -2.17
CA SER A 423 -6.03 34.22 -1.26
C SER A 423 -4.94 34.46 -0.22
N VAL A 424 -4.14 33.42 0.08
CA VAL A 424 -3.01 33.49 1.02
C VAL A 424 -1.66 33.62 0.31
N ARG A 425 -1.66 33.80 -1.02
CA ARG A 425 -0.47 34.09 -1.83
C ARG A 425 -0.41 35.55 -2.24
N ARG A 426 0.77 36.04 -2.63
CA ARG A 426 0.97 37.44 -3.07
C ARG A 426 1.77 37.51 -4.36
N PRO A 427 1.46 38.49 -5.26
CA PRO A 427 0.33 39.43 -5.16
C PRO A 427 -1.03 38.72 -5.32
N ILE A 428 -2.13 39.36 -4.86
CA ILE A 428 -3.48 38.84 -5.11
C ILE A 428 -3.90 39.30 -6.51
N ASP A 429 -4.35 38.35 -7.35
CA ASP A 429 -4.88 38.67 -8.67
C ASP A 429 -6.16 39.51 -8.58
N PHE A 430 -6.32 40.46 -9.52
CA PHE A 430 -7.58 41.17 -9.69
C PHE A 430 -8.71 40.18 -10.03
N THR A 431 -9.92 40.45 -9.53
CA THR A 431 -11.09 39.62 -9.78
C THR A 431 -11.41 39.56 -11.28
N LYS A 432 -11.50 38.35 -11.84
CA LYS A 432 -11.86 38.12 -13.25
C LYS A 432 -13.37 38.29 -13.43
N VAL A 433 -13.78 39.15 -14.37
CA VAL A 433 -15.18 39.27 -14.81
C VAL A 433 -15.41 38.29 -15.95
N VAL A 434 -16.21 37.25 -15.71
CA VAL A 434 -16.67 36.32 -16.75
C VAL A 434 -17.85 36.99 -17.47
N LYS A 435 -17.77 37.16 -18.78
CA LYS A 435 -18.81 37.74 -19.63
C LYS A 435 -19.55 36.67 -20.41
#